data_AF-A0A2P6TGS8-F1
#
_entry.id   AF-A0A2P6TGS8-F1
#
_cell.length_a   1.000
_cell.length_b   1.000
_cell.length_c   1.000
_cell.angle_alpha   90.00
_cell.angle_beta   90.00
_cell.angle_gamma   90.00
#
_symmetry.space_group_name_H-M   'P 1'
#
loop_
_entity.id
_entity.type
_entity.pdbx_description
1 polymer ?
#
loop_
_entity_poly.entity_id
_entity_poly.type
_entity_poly.pdbx_seq_one_letter_code
_entity_poly.pdbx_strand_id
1 'polypeptide(L)'
;MIKLALPAGKANPAPPVGPALGAKGVNIMQFCKEYNAATQDKAGMIIPVEITVYEDRSFTFILKTPPASVLLKKAAGVESGSGEPNRKKVGKVTMDQVREIATIKLPDLNCTDLEAACNTVMGTARNMGITRTPRASRRVVVSCSANQNDDQPTTSSRRELVLHSVNVAVLGALFSIGAAPRPSNIGIQDYGGGLRTLSLCPPTPNCISTAEEANDPSHYVPQWTYNPEEGRGRKKPATQEQAMAELLSVVSTLKPEGFNPKIIKQTSDYVYVEYESPTLGFIDDVEFFFPADKPNIVEYRSASRVGQRDGNANRKRIKAIRLELQKKGWRSIGY
;
A
#
# COMPACT_ATOMS: atom_id res chain seq x y z
N MET A 1 -28.07 -5.36 26.44
CA MET A 1 -26.91 -5.47 25.53
C MET A 1 -26.02 -6.62 25.98
N ILE A 2 -25.58 -7.47 25.06
CA ILE A 2 -24.68 -8.62 25.29
C ILE A 2 -23.43 -8.40 24.43
N LYS A 3 -22.24 -8.68 24.97
CA LYS A 3 -20.97 -8.62 24.20
C LYS A 3 -20.36 -10.01 24.16
N LEU A 4 -20.11 -10.53 22.94
CA LEU A 4 -19.48 -11.83 22.73
C LEU A 4 -18.27 -11.68 21.83
N ALA A 5 -17.23 -12.49 22.04
CA ALA A 5 -16.09 -12.60 21.15
C ALA A 5 -16.12 -14.00 20.52
N LEU A 6 -16.40 -14.07 19.21
CA LEU A 6 -16.62 -15.33 18.51
C LEU A 6 -15.66 -15.46 17.32
N PRO A 7 -15.29 -16.70 16.95
CA PRO A 7 -14.53 -16.94 15.73
C PRO A 7 -15.40 -16.66 14.50
N ALA A 8 -14.86 -15.89 13.56
CA ALA A 8 -15.51 -15.54 12.30
C ALA A 8 -15.89 -16.79 11.50
N GLY A 9 -17.14 -16.82 10.99
CA GLY A 9 -17.69 -17.90 10.18
C GLY A 9 -17.91 -19.23 10.92
N LYS A 10 -17.66 -19.29 12.24
CA LYS A 10 -17.73 -20.52 13.05
C LYS A 10 -18.54 -20.34 14.34
N ALA A 11 -19.50 -19.42 14.38
CA ALA A 11 -20.43 -19.31 15.50
C ALA A 11 -21.35 -20.55 15.55
N ASN A 12 -21.44 -21.15 16.73
CA ASN A 12 -22.31 -22.29 17.00
C ASN A 12 -23.09 -22.05 18.31
N PRO A 13 -24.20 -22.78 18.54
CA PRO A 13 -25.02 -22.64 19.75
C PRO A 13 -24.33 -23.13 21.05
N ALA A 14 -23.10 -23.64 20.98
CA ALA A 14 -22.40 -24.13 22.15
C ALA A 14 -22.10 -22.98 23.13
N PRO A 15 -21.85 -23.27 24.43
CA PRO A 15 -21.27 -22.28 25.34
C PRO A 15 -20.02 -21.68 24.71
N PRO A 16 -19.89 -20.34 24.60
CA PRO A 16 -20.55 -19.28 25.38
C PRO A 16 -21.82 -18.65 24.77
N VAL A 17 -22.17 -18.97 23.52
CA VAL A 17 -23.28 -18.31 22.77
C VAL A 17 -24.64 -18.74 23.29
N GLY A 18 -24.84 -20.06 23.46
CA GLY A 18 -26.11 -20.64 23.88
C GLY A 18 -26.62 -20.09 25.23
N PRO A 19 -25.82 -20.15 26.32
CA PRO A 19 -26.21 -19.60 27.61
C PRO A 19 -26.45 -18.08 27.58
N ALA A 20 -25.60 -17.32 26.87
CA ALA A 20 -25.67 -15.86 26.85
C ALA A 20 -26.92 -15.33 26.12
N LEU A 21 -27.28 -15.93 24.98
CA LEU A 21 -28.45 -15.53 24.19
C LEU A 21 -29.74 -16.21 24.66
N GLY A 22 -29.66 -17.47 25.09
CA GLY A 22 -30.79 -18.22 25.63
C GLY A 22 -31.38 -17.59 26.89
N ALA A 23 -30.54 -17.06 27.79
CA ALA A 23 -30.98 -16.33 28.98
C ALA A 23 -31.78 -15.06 28.67
N LYS A 24 -31.69 -14.53 27.44
CA LYS A 24 -32.43 -13.36 26.96
C LYS A 24 -33.53 -13.71 25.94
N GLY A 25 -33.79 -15.00 25.70
CA GLY A 25 -34.88 -15.45 24.82
C GLY A 25 -34.66 -15.15 23.34
N VAL A 26 -33.41 -14.94 22.91
CA VAL A 26 -33.04 -14.65 21.52
C VAL A 26 -32.97 -15.94 20.70
N ASN A 27 -33.35 -15.89 19.42
CA ASN A 27 -33.20 -17.03 18.51
C ASN A 27 -31.72 -17.30 18.18
N ILE A 28 -31.13 -18.27 18.89
CA ILE A 28 -29.70 -18.62 18.82
C ILE A 28 -29.30 -19.08 17.41
N MET A 29 -30.13 -19.92 16.78
CA MET A 29 -29.83 -20.47 15.45
C MET A 29 -29.82 -19.38 14.38
N GLN A 30 -30.77 -18.45 14.47
CA GLN A 30 -30.85 -17.31 13.56
C GLN A 30 -29.62 -16.41 13.71
N PHE A 31 -29.24 -16.07 14.94
CA PHE A 31 -28.03 -15.31 15.21
C PHE A 31 -26.77 -15.99 14.65
N CYS A 32 -26.58 -17.30 14.89
CA CYS A 32 -25.42 -18.02 14.38
C CYS A 32 -25.35 -17.99 12.85
N LYS A 33 -26.49 -18.12 12.15
CA LYS A 33 -26.54 -18.07 10.69
C LYS A 33 -26.19 -16.69 10.15
N GLU A 34 -26.81 -15.64 10.70
CA GLU A 34 -26.57 -14.25 10.29
C GLU A 34 -25.13 -13.82 10.59
N TYR A 35 -24.60 -14.18 11.76
CA TYR A 35 -23.21 -13.89 12.13
C TYR A 35 -22.22 -14.58 11.20
N ASN A 36 -22.42 -15.87 10.89
CA ASN A 36 -21.52 -16.62 10.02
C ASN A 36 -21.53 -16.08 8.58
N ALA A 37 -22.70 -15.69 8.06
CA ALA A 37 -22.82 -15.05 6.76
C ALA A 37 -22.10 -13.70 6.72
N ALA A 38 -22.26 -12.88 7.76
CA ALA A 38 -21.66 -11.54 7.84
C ALA A 38 -20.15 -11.56 8.15
N THR A 39 -19.57 -12.70 8.57
CA THR A 39 -18.15 -12.82 8.95
C THR A 39 -17.38 -13.84 8.10
N GLN A 40 -17.97 -14.35 7.02
CA GLN A 40 -17.37 -15.37 6.16
C GLN A 40 -16.07 -14.89 5.49
N ASP A 41 -15.98 -13.60 5.18
CA ASP A 41 -14.82 -12.91 4.60
C ASP A 41 -13.60 -12.85 5.54
N LYS A 42 -13.84 -12.93 6.85
CA LYS A 42 -12.81 -12.76 7.89
C LYS A 42 -12.50 -14.07 8.64
N ALA A 43 -12.74 -15.21 8.00
CA ALA A 43 -12.54 -16.54 8.55
C ALA A 43 -11.14 -16.69 9.20
N GLY A 44 -11.10 -17.24 10.42
CA GLY A 44 -9.87 -17.44 11.19
C GLY A 44 -9.47 -16.28 12.12
N MET A 45 -10.27 -15.21 12.18
CA MET A 45 -10.10 -14.14 13.18
C MET A 45 -11.22 -14.18 14.23
N ILE A 46 -10.95 -13.64 15.43
CA ILE A 46 -11.96 -13.48 16.49
C ILE A 46 -12.58 -12.08 16.32
N ILE A 47 -13.89 -12.03 16.06
CA ILE A 47 -14.65 -10.80 15.84
C ILE A 47 -15.62 -10.60 17.00
N PRO A 48 -15.46 -9.53 17.79
CA PRO A 48 -16.40 -9.16 18.81
C PRO A 48 -17.71 -8.67 18.20
N VAL A 49 -18.82 -8.99 18.86
CA VAL A 49 -20.15 -8.59 18.45
C VAL A 49 -20.90 -8.04 19.65
N GLU A 50 -21.54 -6.89 19.44
CA GLU A 50 -22.42 -6.26 20.41
C GLU A 50 -23.86 -6.50 19.98
N ILE A 51 -24.61 -7.21 20.80
CA ILE A 51 -25.98 -7.64 20.51
C ILE A 51 -26.92 -6.84 21.41
N THR A 52 -27.82 -6.10 20.78
CA THR A 52 -28.91 -5.38 21.44
C THR A 52 -30.16 -6.24 21.33
N VAL A 53 -30.73 -6.58 22.48
CA VAL A 53 -31.97 -7.38 22.57
C VAL A 53 -33.08 -6.44 23.01
N TYR A 54 -34.16 -6.41 22.26
CA TYR A 54 -35.35 -5.60 22.55
C TYR A 54 -36.38 -6.42 23.34
N GLU A 55 -37.40 -5.75 23.88
CA GLU A 55 -38.41 -6.38 24.73
C GLU A 55 -39.28 -7.41 24.00
N ASP A 56 -39.46 -7.22 22.69
CA ASP A 56 -40.15 -8.13 21.78
C ASP A 56 -39.33 -9.38 21.41
N ARG A 57 -38.15 -9.56 22.04
CA ARG A 57 -37.17 -10.63 21.77
C ARG A 57 -36.54 -10.54 20.38
N SER A 58 -36.76 -9.46 19.64
CA SER A 58 -35.96 -9.15 18.46
C SER A 58 -34.54 -8.75 18.89
N PHE A 59 -33.59 -8.91 17.98
CA PHE A 59 -32.20 -8.54 18.23
C PHE A 59 -31.60 -7.81 17.04
N THR A 60 -30.73 -6.86 17.32
CA THR A 60 -29.81 -6.27 16.35
C THR A 60 -28.39 -6.53 16.84
N PHE A 61 -27.44 -6.69 15.91
CA PHE A 61 -26.05 -6.85 16.28
C PHE A 61 -25.14 -5.99 15.43
N ILE A 62 -24.08 -5.48 16.06
CA ILE A 62 -23.04 -4.69 15.41
C ILE A 62 -21.73 -5.47 15.53
N LEU A 63 -21.12 -5.76 14.38
CA LEU A 63 -19.80 -6.36 14.32
C LEU A 63 -18.75 -5.30 14.61
N LYS A 64 -17.89 -5.58 15.58
CA LYS A 64 -16.72 -4.77 15.89
C LYS A 64 -15.50 -5.35 15.18
N THR A 65 -14.48 -4.53 15.03
CA THR A 65 -13.18 -4.94 14.51
C THR A 65 -12.52 -5.92 15.49
N PRO A 66 -11.67 -6.83 14.99
CA PRO A 66 -10.93 -7.75 15.84
C PRO A 66 -10.14 -7.01 16.95
N PRO A 67 -9.93 -7.65 18.12
CA PRO A 67 -9.15 -7.03 19.19
C PRO A 67 -7.76 -6.65 18.69
N ALA A 68 -7.27 -5.48 19.11
CA ALA A 68 -5.95 -4.99 18.71
C ALA A 68 -4.85 -6.00 19.07
N SER A 69 -5.01 -6.75 20.15
CA SER A 69 -4.09 -7.81 20.57
C SER A 69 -3.96 -8.95 19.56
N VAL A 70 -5.06 -9.36 18.91
CA VAL A 70 -5.06 -10.42 17.89
C VAL A 70 -4.40 -9.91 16.61
N LEU A 71 -4.70 -8.67 16.21
CA LEU A 71 -4.09 -8.03 15.05
C LEU A 71 -2.58 -7.82 15.23
N LEU A 72 -2.16 -7.39 16.43
CA LEU A 72 -0.75 -7.20 16.76
C LEU A 72 0.01 -8.52 16.85
N LYS A 73 -0.59 -9.59 17.38
CA LYS A 73 0.00 -10.94 17.36
C LYS A 73 0.26 -11.42 15.94
N LYS A 74 -0.73 -11.25 15.06
CA LYS A 74 -0.61 -11.61 13.64
C LYS A 74 0.47 -10.79 12.93
N ALA A 75 0.52 -9.48 13.19
CA ALA A 75 1.51 -8.59 12.57
C ALA A 75 2.94 -8.83 13.09
N ALA A 76 3.10 -9.20 14.36
CA ALA A 76 4.39 -9.51 14.98
C ALA A 76 4.83 -10.97 14.79
N GLY A 77 3.93 -11.86 14.33
CA GLY A 77 4.20 -13.29 14.17
C GLY A 77 4.38 -14.03 15.51
N VAL A 78 3.69 -13.61 16.57
CA VAL A 78 3.82 -14.18 17.92
C VAL A 78 2.52 -14.83 18.37
N GLU A 79 2.59 -15.99 19.03
CA GLU A 79 1.41 -16.73 19.50
C GLU A 79 0.83 -16.13 20.79
N SER A 80 1.71 -15.67 21.69
CA SER A 80 1.34 -15.07 22.98
C SER A 80 2.02 -13.72 23.22
N GLY A 81 1.36 -12.87 24.00
CA GLY A 81 1.99 -11.65 24.54
C GLY A 81 2.99 -11.98 25.65
N SER A 82 3.81 -11.01 26.04
CA SER A 82 4.73 -11.15 27.16
C SER A 82 3.98 -11.17 28.50
N GLY A 83 4.29 -12.14 29.35
CA GLY A 83 3.84 -12.13 30.76
C GLY A 83 4.51 -11.06 31.61
N GLU A 84 5.65 -10.52 31.17
CA GLU A 84 6.34 -9.39 31.81
C GLU A 84 6.67 -8.32 30.75
N PRO A 85 5.69 -7.54 30.29
CA PRO A 85 5.85 -6.60 29.17
C PRO A 85 6.98 -5.59 29.36
N ASN A 86 7.30 -5.23 30.61
CA ASN A 86 8.35 -4.29 30.96
C ASN A 86 9.77 -4.89 30.83
N ARG A 87 9.92 -6.20 31.01
CA ARG A 87 11.23 -6.89 31.05
C ARG A 87 11.49 -7.72 29.79
N LYS A 88 10.52 -8.54 29.39
CA LYS A 88 10.65 -9.48 28.26
C LYS A 88 9.90 -8.94 27.07
N LYS A 89 10.62 -8.58 26.00
CA LYS A 89 10.02 -8.16 24.74
C LYS A 89 9.87 -9.37 23.83
N VAL A 90 8.65 -9.61 23.33
CA VAL A 90 8.32 -10.85 22.60
C VAL A 90 8.15 -10.62 21.09
N GLY A 91 8.11 -9.37 20.62
CA GLY A 91 7.95 -9.08 19.20
C GLY A 91 8.34 -7.67 18.79
N LYS A 92 8.44 -7.47 17.48
CA LYS A 92 8.67 -6.16 16.86
C LYS A 92 7.65 -5.88 15.77
N VAL A 93 7.16 -4.64 15.71
CA VAL A 93 6.26 -4.17 14.65
C VAL A 93 6.80 -2.89 14.03
N THR A 94 6.53 -2.71 12.73
CA THR A 94 6.85 -1.45 12.02
C THR A 94 5.73 -0.44 12.22
N MET A 95 6.04 0.85 12.03
CA MET A 95 5.02 1.90 12.12
C MET A 95 3.94 1.76 11.04
N ASP A 96 4.28 1.17 9.90
CA ASP A 96 3.35 0.97 8.80
C ASP A 96 2.33 -0.11 9.15
N GLN A 97 2.76 -1.23 9.76
CA GLN A 97 1.87 -2.24 10.31
C GLN A 97 0.94 -1.67 11.39
N VAL A 98 1.46 -0.76 12.23
CA VAL A 98 0.64 -0.08 13.25
C VAL A 98 -0.41 0.81 12.61
N ARG A 99 -0.08 1.53 11.53
CA ARG A 99 -1.06 2.33 10.77
C ARG A 99 -2.13 1.48 10.14
N GLU A 100 -1.78 0.36 9.50
CA GLU A 100 -2.77 -0.56 8.93
C GLU A 100 -3.75 -1.07 9.99
N ILE A 101 -3.24 -1.48 11.16
CA ILE A 101 -4.07 -1.91 12.29
C ILE A 101 -4.94 -0.76 12.81
N ALA A 102 -4.40 0.46 12.87
CA ALA A 102 -5.13 1.65 13.29
C ALA A 102 -6.25 2.01 12.31
N THR A 103 -6.02 1.93 10.99
CA THR A 103 -7.05 2.17 9.97
C THR A 103 -8.18 1.16 10.07
N ILE A 104 -7.85 -0.13 10.26
CA ILE A 104 -8.87 -1.16 10.46
C ILE A 104 -9.69 -0.87 11.71
N LYS A 105 -9.05 -0.40 12.79
CA LYS A 105 -9.69 -0.19 14.09
C LYS A 105 -10.39 1.16 14.23
N LEU A 106 -10.07 2.13 13.39
CA LEU A 106 -10.58 3.50 13.44
C LEU A 106 -12.10 3.62 13.64
N PRO A 107 -12.98 2.85 12.95
CA PRO A 107 -14.43 2.95 13.17
C PRO A 107 -14.90 2.57 14.58
N ASP A 108 -14.07 1.87 15.36
CA ASP A 108 -14.38 1.50 16.74
C ASP A 108 -13.65 2.34 17.79
N LEU A 109 -12.77 3.24 17.37
CA LEU A 109 -12.03 4.11 18.27
C LEU A 109 -12.77 5.44 18.44
N ASN A 110 -12.58 6.08 19.58
CA ASN A 110 -13.16 7.39 19.89
C ASN A 110 -12.35 8.55 19.27
N CYS A 111 -11.48 8.29 18.31
CA CYS A 111 -10.62 9.30 17.69
C CYS A 111 -10.90 9.42 16.19
N THR A 112 -10.84 10.66 15.70
CA THR A 112 -10.95 10.98 14.27
C THR A 112 -9.59 10.90 13.57
N ASP A 113 -8.52 11.17 14.31
CA ASP A 113 -7.18 11.27 13.75
C ASP A 113 -6.45 9.92 13.72
N LEU A 114 -5.85 9.63 12.57
CA LEU A 114 -5.08 8.40 12.37
C LEU A 114 -3.89 8.31 13.32
N GLU A 115 -3.24 9.43 13.65
CA GLU A 115 -2.11 9.44 14.59
C GLU A 115 -2.53 9.09 16.02
N ALA A 116 -3.68 9.61 16.48
CA ALA A 116 -4.25 9.27 17.77
C ALA A 116 -4.60 7.77 17.83
N ALA A 117 -5.19 7.24 16.75
CA ALA A 117 -5.48 5.80 16.63
C ALA A 117 -4.19 4.95 16.69
N CYS A 118 -3.13 5.39 16.01
CA CYS A 118 -1.82 4.74 16.07
C CYS A 118 -1.26 4.73 17.50
N ASN A 119 -1.39 5.82 18.25
CA ASN A 119 -0.93 5.89 19.64
C ASN A 119 -1.70 4.91 20.54
N THR A 120 -3.00 4.74 20.34
CA THR A 120 -3.81 3.74 21.06
C THR A 120 -3.33 2.31 20.77
N VAL A 121 -3.09 1.99 19.49
CA VAL A 121 -2.59 0.68 19.07
C VAL A 121 -1.18 0.45 19.62
N MET A 122 -0.31 1.46 19.61
CA MET A 122 1.03 1.42 20.19
C MET A 122 1.01 1.19 21.70
N GLY A 123 0.08 1.81 22.42
CA GLY A 123 -0.13 1.57 23.85
C GLY A 123 -0.44 0.10 24.13
N THR A 124 -1.31 -0.50 23.31
CA THR A 124 -1.65 -1.93 23.40
C THR A 124 -0.42 -2.81 23.09
N ALA A 125 0.33 -2.49 22.04
CA ALA A 125 1.55 -3.20 21.68
C ALA A 125 2.58 -3.18 22.82
N ARG A 126 2.76 -2.02 23.48
CA ARG A 126 3.66 -1.87 24.63
C ARG A 126 3.23 -2.76 25.79
N ASN A 127 1.92 -2.82 26.09
CA ASN A 127 1.36 -3.67 27.14
C ASN A 127 1.48 -5.17 26.83
N MET A 128 1.70 -5.54 25.57
CA MET A 128 1.98 -6.92 25.16
C MET A 128 3.46 -7.27 25.10
N GLY A 129 4.36 -6.30 25.37
CA GLY A 129 5.80 -6.48 25.22
C GLY A 129 6.26 -6.47 23.77
N ILE A 130 5.46 -5.90 22.85
CA ILE A 130 5.83 -5.69 21.45
C ILE A 130 6.45 -4.29 21.31
N THR A 131 7.60 -4.22 20.65
CA THR A 131 8.37 -2.98 20.49
C THR A 131 8.31 -2.47 19.05
N ARG A 132 8.43 -1.16 18.87
CA ARG A 132 8.60 -0.59 17.53
C ARG A 132 10.01 -0.88 17.04
N THR A 133 10.16 -1.36 15.81
CA THR A 133 11.47 -1.43 15.16
C THR A 133 12.04 -0.01 15.05
N PRO A 134 13.27 0.26 15.50
CA PRO A 134 13.88 1.57 15.33
C PRO A 134 13.95 1.89 13.83
N ARG A 135 13.46 3.07 13.44
CA ARG A 135 13.68 3.61 12.11
C ARG A 135 15.21 3.72 11.95
N ALA A 136 15.78 3.13 10.90
CA ALA A 136 17.21 3.24 10.64
C ALA A 136 17.59 4.73 10.71
N SER A 137 18.47 5.08 11.64
CA SER A 137 18.89 6.46 11.87
C SER A 137 19.58 6.97 10.61
N ARG A 138 18.88 7.80 9.84
CA ARG A 138 19.52 8.64 8.83
C ARG A 138 20.36 9.63 9.64
N ARG A 139 21.69 9.55 9.54
CA ARG A 139 22.62 10.57 10.06
C ARG A 139 22.16 11.91 9.49
N VAL A 140 21.50 12.72 10.31
CA VAL A 140 21.11 14.09 9.97
C VAL A 140 22.36 14.94 10.15
N VAL A 141 22.92 15.43 9.05
CA VAL A 141 23.81 16.59 9.10
C VAL A 141 22.91 17.78 9.38
N VAL A 142 23.04 18.34 10.57
CA VAL A 142 22.32 19.53 11.01
C VAL A 142 22.93 20.74 10.31
N SER A 143 22.16 21.43 9.48
CA SER A 143 22.37 22.84 9.22
C SER A 143 21.11 23.58 9.65
N CYS A 144 21.28 24.34 10.73
CA CYS A 144 20.32 25.24 11.32
C CYS A 144 19.93 26.36 10.35
N SER A 145 18.62 26.65 10.26
CA SER A 145 18.07 27.99 10.43
C SER A 145 16.56 27.89 10.58
N ALA A 146 16.06 28.54 11.63
CA ALA A 146 14.67 28.64 11.99
C ALA A 146 13.95 29.65 11.09
N ASN A 147 12.72 29.34 10.68
CA ASN A 147 11.57 30.14 11.09
C ASN A 147 10.27 29.37 10.86
N GLN A 148 9.44 29.37 11.88
CA GLN A 148 8.06 28.91 11.86
C GLN A 148 7.21 29.97 11.15
N ASN A 149 6.27 29.51 10.31
CA ASN A 149 4.94 30.10 10.18
C ASN A 149 4.01 28.98 9.73
N ASP A 150 3.06 28.65 10.60
CA ASP A 150 1.87 27.88 10.27
C ASP A 150 1.06 28.69 9.27
N ASP A 151 0.84 28.13 8.08
CA ASP A 151 -0.27 28.50 7.22
C ASP A 151 -0.82 27.24 6.58
N GLN A 152 -2.10 26.97 6.88
CA GLN A 152 -2.92 25.96 6.22
C GLN A 152 -3.01 26.28 4.71
N PRO A 153 -3.07 25.24 3.87
CA PRO A 153 -4.00 25.30 2.76
C PRO A 153 -4.87 24.05 2.70
N THR A 154 -6.16 24.28 2.89
CA THR A 154 -7.26 23.47 2.38
C THR A 154 -7.10 23.30 0.87
N THR A 155 -6.63 22.14 0.44
CA THR A 155 -6.83 21.68 -0.94
C THR A 155 -7.22 20.23 -0.87
N SER A 156 -8.46 19.93 -1.28
CA SER A 156 -8.94 18.56 -1.41
C SER A 156 -8.01 17.86 -2.39
N SER A 157 -7.15 16.99 -1.86
CA SER A 157 -6.10 16.35 -2.64
C SER A 157 -6.75 15.55 -3.77
N ARG A 158 -6.05 15.46 -4.91
CA ARG A 158 -6.47 14.79 -6.14
C ARG A 158 -6.74 13.28 -5.99
N ARG A 159 -6.75 12.79 -4.75
CA ARG A 159 -7.07 11.44 -4.31
C ARG A 159 -8.57 11.17 -4.17
N GLU A 160 -9.44 12.17 -4.31
CA GLU A 160 -10.89 11.99 -4.13
C GLU A 160 -11.72 11.93 -5.43
N LEU A 161 -11.11 11.68 -6.60
CA LEU A 161 -11.87 11.54 -7.86
C LEU A 161 -11.63 10.21 -8.62
N VAL A 162 -10.79 9.30 -8.13
CA VAL A 162 -10.63 7.96 -8.73
C VAL A 162 -10.66 6.89 -7.65
N LEU A 163 -11.81 6.75 -7.00
CA LEU A 163 -12.09 5.55 -6.21
C LEU A 163 -13.58 5.20 -6.19
N HIS A 164 -14.26 5.26 -7.32
CA HIS A 164 -15.52 4.54 -7.53
C HIS A 164 -15.50 3.87 -8.91
N SER A 165 -14.72 2.79 -9.03
CA SER A 165 -14.92 1.70 -10.02
C SER A 165 -13.73 0.74 -10.01
N VAL A 166 -13.41 0.14 -8.86
CA VAL A 166 -12.63 -1.10 -8.87
C VAL A 166 -13.44 -2.13 -8.13
N ASN A 167 -14.25 -2.87 -8.91
CA ASN A 167 -15.03 -3.97 -8.40
C ASN A 167 -14.11 -5.01 -7.76
N VAL A 168 -14.50 -5.38 -6.55
CA VAL A 168 -14.05 -6.50 -5.74
C VAL A 168 -14.12 -7.78 -6.58
N ALA A 169 -13.00 -8.24 -7.16
CA ALA A 169 -12.94 -9.54 -7.83
C ALA A 169 -11.52 -10.10 -8.09
N VAL A 170 -10.55 -10.01 -7.18
CA VAL A 170 -9.34 -10.87 -7.25
C VAL A 170 -8.83 -11.23 -5.85
N LEU A 171 -9.65 -11.94 -5.08
CA LEU A 171 -9.22 -12.62 -3.86
C LEU A 171 -9.70 -14.08 -3.95
N GLY A 172 -9.16 -14.84 -4.90
CA GLY A 172 -9.65 -16.20 -5.18
C GLY A 172 -8.94 -17.02 -6.25
N ALA A 173 -7.81 -16.58 -6.78
CA ALA A 173 -6.93 -17.37 -7.64
C ALA A 173 -5.52 -16.78 -7.44
N LEU A 174 -4.46 -17.50 -7.05
CA LEU A 174 -3.89 -18.66 -7.72
C LEU A 174 -2.99 -19.42 -6.73
N PHE A 175 -3.41 -20.61 -6.30
CA PHE A 175 -2.50 -21.73 -6.05
C PHE A 175 -2.28 -22.45 -7.39
N SER A 176 -1.74 -21.72 -8.36
CA SER A 176 -1.30 -22.26 -9.64
C SER A 176 -0.04 -21.51 -10.04
N ILE A 177 1.02 -22.27 -10.25
CA ILE A 177 2.35 -21.82 -10.62
C ILE A 177 2.22 -21.02 -11.93
N GLY A 178 2.50 -19.71 -11.88
CA GLY A 178 2.55 -18.83 -13.04
C GLY A 178 1.90 -17.47 -12.80
N ALA A 179 2.73 -16.43 -12.66
CA ALA A 179 2.46 -15.00 -12.81
C ALA A 179 1.02 -14.49 -12.59
N ALA A 180 0.83 -13.63 -11.58
CA ALA A 180 -0.44 -12.90 -11.46
C ALA A 180 -0.84 -12.17 -12.75
N PRO A 181 -2.15 -12.07 -13.03
CA PRO A 181 -2.65 -11.47 -14.25
C PRO A 181 -2.17 -10.02 -14.39
N ARG A 182 -1.98 -9.59 -15.64
CA ARG A 182 -1.61 -8.22 -15.96
C ARG A 182 -2.69 -7.26 -15.45
N PRO A 183 -2.33 -6.18 -14.73
CA PRO A 183 -3.31 -5.24 -14.21
C PRO A 183 -3.99 -4.45 -15.34
N SER A 184 -5.26 -4.08 -15.11
CA SER A 184 -6.09 -3.37 -16.08
C SER A 184 -5.75 -1.88 -16.21
N ASN A 185 -5.07 -1.30 -15.22
CA ASN A 185 -4.72 0.13 -15.16
C ASN A 185 -3.32 0.43 -15.74
N ILE A 186 -2.89 -0.29 -16.78
CA ILE A 186 -1.65 -0.01 -17.52
C ILE A 186 -1.94 0.93 -18.67
N GLY A 187 -1.07 1.92 -18.87
CA GLY A 187 -1.13 2.90 -19.93
C GLY A 187 -1.35 4.32 -19.42
N ILE A 188 -1.40 5.23 -20.39
CA ILE A 188 -1.68 6.65 -20.17
C ILE A 188 -3.15 6.78 -19.75
N GLN A 189 -3.38 7.45 -18.62
CA GLN A 189 -4.70 7.78 -18.08
C GLN A 189 -5.05 9.23 -18.39
N ASP A 190 -6.33 9.50 -18.61
CA ASP A 190 -6.88 10.84 -18.72
C ASP A 190 -7.72 11.12 -17.47
N TYR A 191 -7.25 12.02 -16.61
CA TYR A 191 -7.94 12.38 -15.37
C TYR A 191 -8.89 13.57 -15.54
N GLY A 192 -9.15 13.98 -16.79
CA GLY A 192 -9.93 15.16 -17.10
C GLY A 192 -9.11 16.45 -17.02
N GLY A 193 -9.66 17.53 -17.57
CA GLY A 193 -8.97 18.83 -17.63
C GLY A 193 -7.75 18.86 -18.58
N GLY A 194 -7.65 17.89 -19.50
CA GLY A 194 -6.53 17.78 -20.44
C GLY A 194 -5.26 17.20 -19.83
N LEU A 195 -5.29 16.75 -18.57
CA LEU A 195 -4.15 16.15 -17.89
C LEU A 195 -4.04 14.66 -18.24
N ARG A 196 -3.10 14.33 -19.12
CA ARG A 196 -2.76 12.96 -19.50
C ARG A 196 -1.45 12.56 -18.83
N THR A 197 -1.49 11.55 -17.97
CA THR A 197 -0.31 11.09 -17.20
C THR A 197 -0.44 9.59 -16.91
N LEU A 198 0.57 9.00 -16.27
CA LEU A 198 0.54 7.59 -15.89
C LEU A 198 -0.45 7.33 -14.75
N SER A 199 -0.82 6.07 -14.58
CA SER A 199 -1.66 5.63 -13.47
C SER A 199 -1.05 5.98 -12.11
N LEU A 200 -1.90 6.35 -11.16
CA LEU A 200 -1.52 6.45 -9.76
C LEU A 200 -1.17 5.07 -9.20
N CYS A 201 -0.32 5.06 -8.20
CA CYS A 201 0.03 3.86 -7.46
C CYS A 201 -1.12 3.42 -6.56
N PRO A 202 -1.39 2.11 -6.47
CA PRO A 202 -2.18 1.60 -5.36
C PRO A 202 -1.47 1.90 -4.03
N PRO A 203 -2.17 1.86 -2.88
CA PRO A 203 -1.60 2.15 -1.56
C PRO A 203 -0.57 1.10 -1.08
N THR A 204 -0.12 0.20 -1.96
CA THR A 204 0.86 -0.83 -1.66
C THR A 204 2.28 -0.29 -1.82
N PRO A 205 3.23 -0.64 -0.94
CA PRO A 205 4.58 -0.06 -0.91
C PRO A 205 5.47 -0.41 -2.13
N ASN A 206 5.01 -1.29 -3.04
CA ASN A 206 5.79 -1.81 -4.16
C ASN A 206 5.38 -1.15 -5.49
N CYS A 207 4.98 0.11 -5.42
CA CYS A 207 4.71 0.92 -6.59
C CYS A 207 5.37 2.28 -6.42
N ILE A 208 6.00 2.77 -7.48
CA ILE A 208 6.44 4.16 -7.58
C ILE A 208 5.94 4.75 -8.89
N SER A 209 5.55 6.02 -8.87
CA SER A 209 5.08 6.75 -10.04
C SER A 209 5.45 8.21 -9.95
N THR A 210 5.79 8.80 -11.10
CA THR A 210 5.99 10.25 -11.22
C THR A 210 4.69 11.04 -11.20
N ALA A 211 3.53 10.37 -11.33
CA ALA A 211 2.21 10.99 -11.27
C ALA A 211 1.72 11.23 -9.83
N GLU A 212 2.39 10.63 -8.83
CA GLU A 212 2.07 10.80 -7.42
C GLU A 212 2.40 12.21 -6.89
N GLU A 213 1.81 12.54 -5.75
CA GLU A 213 2.08 13.80 -5.07
C GLU A 213 3.43 13.79 -4.35
N ALA A 214 4.17 14.90 -4.42
CA ALA A 214 5.51 15.02 -3.81
C ALA A 214 5.52 14.85 -2.27
N ASN A 215 4.35 14.99 -1.62
CA ASN A 215 4.14 14.75 -0.19
C ASN A 215 4.10 13.26 0.19
N ASP A 216 4.01 12.35 -0.79
CA ASP A 216 4.02 10.91 -0.60
C ASP A 216 5.39 10.33 -1.03
N PRO A 217 6.43 10.40 -0.17
CA PRO A 217 7.76 9.91 -0.53
C PRO A 217 7.83 8.38 -0.73
N SER A 218 6.78 7.65 -0.36
CA SER A 218 6.73 6.20 -0.51
C SER A 218 6.45 5.80 -1.96
N HIS A 219 5.50 6.48 -2.62
CA HIS A 219 5.15 6.22 -4.02
C HIS A 219 5.74 7.25 -4.98
N TYR A 220 6.00 8.48 -4.53
CA TYR A 220 6.53 9.54 -5.38
C TYR A 220 8.00 9.34 -5.74
N VAL A 221 8.25 9.57 -7.02
CA VAL A 221 9.59 9.67 -7.61
C VAL A 221 9.62 10.83 -8.59
N PRO A 222 10.72 11.61 -8.63
CA PRO A 222 10.81 12.74 -9.52
C PRO A 222 10.93 12.32 -10.99
N GLN A 223 10.36 13.15 -11.85
CA GLN A 223 10.45 13.04 -13.30
C GLN A 223 11.89 13.17 -13.79
N TRP A 224 12.15 12.64 -14.98
CA TRP A 224 13.45 12.81 -15.65
C TRP A 224 13.33 13.85 -16.75
N THR A 225 14.44 14.55 -16.99
CA THR A 225 14.62 15.33 -18.20
C THR A 225 15.74 14.75 -19.04
N TYR A 226 15.46 14.59 -20.33
CA TYR A 226 16.46 14.20 -21.29
C TYR A 226 17.15 15.41 -21.91
N ASN A 227 16.78 16.65 -21.62
CA ASN A 227 17.51 17.85 -22.06
C ASN A 227 17.61 18.86 -20.91
N PRO A 228 18.39 18.57 -19.86
CA PRO A 228 18.60 19.52 -18.77
C PRO A 228 19.25 20.81 -19.29
N GLU A 229 18.83 21.95 -18.73
CA GLU A 229 19.45 23.24 -19.05
C GLU A 229 20.95 23.24 -18.77
N GLU A 230 21.34 22.66 -17.64
CA GLU A 230 22.73 22.41 -17.28
C GLU A 230 23.21 21.12 -17.97
N GLY A 231 23.65 21.24 -19.22
CA GLY A 231 24.28 20.15 -19.95
C GLY A 231 23.90 20.09 -21.42
N ARG A 232 23.43 18.92 -21.86
CA ARG A 232 23.17 18.68 -23.29
C ARG A 232 22.03 19.52 -23.85
N GLY A 233 21.08 19.97 -23.03
CA GLY A 233 19.95 20.79 -23.48
C GLY A 233 20.35 22.12 -24.13
N ARG A 234 21.43 22.77 -23.65
CA ARG A 234 21.93 24.03 -24.24
C ARG A 234 22.89 23.85 -25.42
N LYS A 235 23.68 22.77 -25.43
CA LYS A 235 24.74 22.57 -26.42
C LYS A 235 24.27 21.75 -27.63
N LYS A 236 23.58 20.64 -27.39
CA LYS A 236 23.13 19.68 -28.40
C LYS A 236 21.92 18.92 -27.85
N PRO A 237 20.70 19.51 -27.92
CA PRO A 237 19.51 18.87 -27.40
C PRO A 237 19.21 17.59 -28.19
N ALA A 238 18.80 16.54 -27.48
CA ALA A 238 18.32 15.31 -28.08
C ALA A 238 16.84 15.46 -28.49
N THR A 239 16.43 14.82 -29.59
CA THR A 239 15.00 14.72 -29.93
C THR A 239 14.31 13.67 -29.06
N GLN A 240 12.98 13.66 -29.03
CA GLN A 240 12.22 12.64 -28.31
C GLN A 240 12.53 11.23 -28.83
N GLU A 241 12.68 11.06 -30.15
CA GLU A 241 13.01 9.77 -30.77
C GLU A 241 14.40 9.29 -30.37
N GLN A 242 15.37 10.21 -30.30
CA GLN A 242 16.71 9.92 -29.81
C GLN A 242 16.69 9.53 -28.33
N ALA A 243 15.95 10.26 -27.50
CA ALA A 243 15.77 9.94 -26.09
C ALA A 243 15.09 8.57 -25.90
N MET A 244 14.06 8.27 -26.70
CA MET A 244 13.39 6.98 -26.70
C MET A 244 14.37 5.84 -27.06
N ALA A 245 15.18 6.01 -28.10
CA ALA A 245 16.17 5.03 -28.50
C ALA A 245 17.25 4.81 -27.41
N GLU A 246 17.69 5.88 -26.75
CA GLU A 246 18.60 5.81 -25.61
C GLU A 246 17.98 5.01 -24.44
N LEU A 247 16.72 5.29 -24.10
CA LEU A 247 15.97 4.58 -23.06
C LEU A 247 15.87 3.09 -23.38
N LEU A 248 15.44 2.74 -24.59
CA LEU A 248 15.31 1.34 -25.03
C LEU A 248 16.66 0.62 -25.04
N SER A 249 17.74 1.31 -25.41
CA SER A 249 19.10 0.73 -25.35
C SER A 249 19.50 0.39 -23.92
N VAL A 250 19.17 1.24 -22.94
CA VAL A 250 19.46 0.99 -21.53
C VAL A 250 18.58 -0.13 -21.00
N VAL A 251 17.28 -0.07 -21.25
CA VAL A 251 16.31 -1.07 -20.78
C VAL A 251 16.62 -2.47 -21.32
N SER A 252 17.01 -2.60 -22.59
CA SER A 252 17.32 -3.91 -23.18
C SER A 252 18.65 -4.50 -22.69
N THR A 253 19.62 -3.66 -22.36
CA THR A 253 20.96 -4.08 -21.95
C THR A 253 21.05 -4.33 -20.44
N LEU A 254 20.38 -3.48 -19.65
CA LEU A 254 20.50 -3.50 -18.21
C LEU A 254 19.59 -4.60 -17.63
N LYS A 255 20.17 -5.44 -16.77
CA LYS A 255 19.44 -6.47 -15.99
C LYS A 255 19.57 -6.20 -14.49
N PRO A 256 18.84 -5.21 -13.94
CA PRO A 256 18.93 -4.89 -12.51
C PRO A 256 18.51 -6.09 -11.68
N GLU A 257 19.34 -6.47 -10.70
CA GLU A 257 19.09 -7.60 -9.79
C GLU A 257 18.79 -8.94 -10.51
N GLY A 258 19.29 -9.10 -11.75
CA GLY A 258 19.09 -10.31 -12.56
C GLY A 258 17.74 -10.40 -13.26
N PHE A 259 16.86 -9.41 -13.12
CA PHE A 259 15.57 -9.40 -13.81
C PHE A 259 15.77 -9.26 -15.33
N ASN A 260 15.03 -10.05 -16.09
CA ASN A 260 15.05 -9.99 -17.55
C ASN A 260 13.98 -9.00 -18.04
N PRO A 261 14.38 -7.94 -18.78
CA PRO A 261 13.43 -6.99 -19.36
C PRO A 261 12.78 -7.59 -20.62
N LYS A 262 11.47 -7.39 -20.76
CA LYS A 262 10.68 -7.74 -21.94
C LYS A 262 9.82 -6.55 -22.34
N ILE A 263 10.12 -5.96 -23.49
CA ILE A 263 9.32 -4.86 -24.04
C ILE A 263 8.03 -5.45 -24.61
N ILE A 264 6.88 -5.02 -24.07
CA ILE A 264 5.56 -5.52 -24.46
C ILE A 264 4.88 -4.58 -25.44
N LYS A 265 5.00 -3.27 -25.21
CA LYS A 265 4.39 -2.24 -26.06
C LYS A 265 5.35 -1.07 -26.22
N GLN A 266 5.46 -0.58 -27.45
CA GLN A 266 6.23 0.61 -27.79
C GLN A 266 5.42 1.42 -28.80
N THR A 267 5.22 2.71 -28.49
CA THR A 267 4.67 3.73 -29.38
C THR A 267 5.68 4.88 -29.51
N SER A 268 5.30 5.98 -30.17
CA SER A 268 6.13 7.18 -30.28
C SER A 268 6.33 7.91 -28.96
N ASP A 269 5.39 7.78 -28.04
CA ASP A 269 5.28 8.52 -26.78
C ASP A 269 5.26 7.64 -25.53
N TYR A 270 5.16 6.31 -25.67
CA TYR A 270 4.99 5.41 -24.54
C TYR A 270 5.71 4.07 -24.73
N VAL A 271 6.27 3.54 -23.64
CA VAL A 271 6.91 2.23 -23.59
C VAL A 271 6.45 1.48 -22.35
N TYR A 272 6.11 0.22 -22.53
CA TYR A 272 5.76 -0.70 -21.46
C TYR A 272 6.69 -1.92 -21.50
N VAL A 273 7.27 -2.21 -20.33
CA VAL A 273 8.29 -3.23 -20.12
C VAL A 273 7.87 -4.09 -18.92
N GLU A 274 7.89 -5.41 -19.10
CA GLU A 274 7.78 -6.37 -18.01
C GLU A 274 9.19 -6.81 -17.57
N TYR A 275 9.48 -6.73 -16.28
CA TYR A 275 10.71 -7.27 -15.69
C TYR A 275 10.37 -8.55 -14.93
N GLU A 276 10.91 -9.67 -15.40
CA GLU A 276 10.66 -10.99 -14.79
C GLU A 276 11.87 -11.46 -13.96
N SER A 277 11.60 -11.94 -12.74
CA SER A 277 12.64 -12.49 -11.86
C SER A 277 13.03 -13.92 -12.29
N PRO A 278 14.33 -14.26 -12.30
CA PRO A 278 14.78 -15.58 -12.78
C PRO A 278 14.32 -16.79 -11.95
N THR A 279 14.07 -16.60 -10.65
CA THR A 279 13.95 -17.71 -9.69
C THR A 279 12.54 -17.91 -9.13
N LEU A 280 11.68 -16.90 -9.17
CA LEU A 280 10.38 -16.92 -8.47
C LEU A 280 9.21 -16.39 -9.31
N GLY A 281 9.43 -16.08 -10.60
CA GLY A 281 8.35 -15.66 -11.51
C GLY A 281 7.65 -14.37 -11.09
N PHE A 282 8.34 -13.50 -10.35
CA PHE A 282 7.84 -12.17 -10.00
C PHE A 282 7.91 -11.30 -11.25
N ILE A 283 6.79 -10.64 -11.57
CA ILE A 283 6.71 -9.71 -12.69
C ILE A 283 6.48 -8.31 -12.14
N ASP A 284 7.35 -7.40 -12.56
CA ASP A 284 7.19 -5.98 -12.32
C ASP A 284 6.88 -5.27 -13.64
N ASP A 285 5.83 -4.48 -13.62
CA ASP A 285 5.36 -3.66 -14.73
C ASP A 285 6.04 -2.28 -14.66
N VAL A 286 6.76 -1.91 -15.73
CA VAL A 286 7.45 -0.62 -15.84
C VAL A 286 6.97 0.12 -17.08
N GLU A 287 6.55 1.36 -16.88
CA GLU A 287 5.99 2.23 -17.91
C GLU A 287 6.82 3.50 -18.01
N PHE A 288 7.06 3.96 -19.23
CA PHE A 288 7.69 5.24 -19.53
C PHE A 288 6.79 6.02 -20.49
N PHE A 289 6.57 7.29 -20.19
CA PHE A 289 5.69 8.17 -20.96
C PHE A 289 6.39 9.50 -21.26
N PHE A 290 6.29 9.93 -22.51
CA PHE A 290 6.82 11.17 -23.06
C PHE A 290 5.65 12.12 -23.33
N PRO A 291 5.22 12.90 -22.32
CA PRO A 291 4.09 13.82 -22.45
C PRO A 291 4.32 14.87 -23.53
N ALA A 292 3.35 15.01 -24.45
CA ALA A 292 3.39 16.04 -25.49
C ALA A 292 3.27 17.47 -24.93
N ASP A 293 2.59 17.62 -23.78
CA ASP A 293 2.40 18.89 -23.07
C ASP A 293 3.65 19.35 -22.31
N LYS A 294 4.60 18.44 -22.02
CA LYS A 294 5.84 18.74 -21.28
C LYS A 294 7.05 18.30 -22.10
N PRO A 295 7.57 19.15 -23.01
CA PRO A 295 8.73 18.79 -23.81
C PRO A 295 9.94 18.52 -22.92
N ASN A 296 10.79 17.59 -23.33
CA ASN A 296 12.02 17.21 -22.61
C ASN A 296 11.81 16.43 -21.31
N ILE A 297 10.57 16.09 -20.94
CA ILE A 297 10.22 15.36 -19.73
C ILE A 297 9.91 13.89 -20.05
N VAL A 298 10.27 13.01 -19.13
CA VAL A 298 9.82 11.62 -19.11
C VAL A 298 9.22 11.31 -17.75
N GLU A 299 7.97 10.86 -17.81
CA GLU A 299 7.23 10.29 -16.70
C GLU A 299 7.42 8.78 -16.69
N TYR A 300 7.42 8.18 -15.51
CA TYR A 300 7.57 6.73 -15.38
C TYR A 300 6.85 6.18 -14.16
N ARG A 301 6.49 4.91 -14.26
CA ARG A 301 5.84 4.12 -13.21
C ARG A 301 6.47 2.74 -13.16
N SER A 302 6.69 2.22 -11.96
CA SER A 302 7.19 0.86 -11.72
C SER A 302 6.38 0.24 -10.61
N ALA A 303 5.68 -0.86 -10.90
CA ALA A 303 4.78 -1.51 -9.97
C ALA A 303 4.91 -3.04 -10.02
N SER A 304 4.98 -3.69 -8.87
CA SER A 304 4.95 -5.17 -8.79
C SER A 304 3.53 -5.72 -8.90
N ARG A 305 3.33 -6.82 -9.62
CA ARG A 305 2.03 -7.51 -9.69
C ARG A 305 1.68 -8.26 -8.41
N VAL A 306 2.69 -8.81 -7.73
CA VAL A 306 2.52 -9.63 -6.52
C VAL A 306 3.63 -9.33 -5.53
N GLY A 307 3.29 -9.27 -4.25
CA GLY A 307 4.23 -9.19 -3.15
C GLY A 307 4.02 -7.94 -2.30
N GLN A 308 4.31 -8.03 -1.01
CA GLN A 308 4.25 -6.93 -0.03
C GLN A 308 5.63 -6.52 0.51
N ARG A 309 6.71 -7.22 0.15
CA ARG A 309 8.08 -6.96 0.61
C ARG A 309 9.09 -7.20 -0.52
N ASP A 310 9.18 -6.26 -1.47
CA ASP A 310 10.13 -6.36 -2.60
C ASP A 310 11.53 -5.80 -2.27
N GLY A 311 11.77 -5.27 -1.06
CA GLY A 311 13.05 -4.67 -0.69
C GLY A 311 13.39 -3.40 -1.48
N ASN A 312 12.36 -2.67 -1.95
CA ASN A 312 12.43 -1.53 -2.86
C ASN A 312 13.01 -1.89 -4.24
N ALA A 313 12.77 -3.11 -4.75
CA ALA A 313 13.25 -3.57 -6.05
C ALA A 313 12.89 -2.58 -7.18
N ASN A 314 11.64 -2.11 -7.20
CA ASN A 314 11.17 -1.11 -8.16
C ASN A 314 12.02 0.19 -8.13
N ARG A 315 12.25 0.75 -6.94
CA ARG A 315 13.07 1.96 -6.77
C ARG A 315 14.53 1.72 -7.13
N LYS A 316 15.10 0.55 -6.80
CA LYS A 316 16.48 0.18 -7.17
C LYS A 316 16.63 0.05 -8.69
N ARG A 317 15.67 -0.60 -9.36
CA ARG A 317 15.62 -0.75 -10.82
C ARG A 317 15.61 0.61 -11.52
N ILE A 318 14.65 1.46 -11.15
CA ILE A 318 14.55 2.83 -11.68
C ILE A 318 15.83 3.62 -11.40
N LYS A 319 16.43 3.48 -10.22
CA LYS A 319 17.73 4.11 -9.90
C LYS A 319 18.84 3.60 -10.82
N ALA A 320 18.91 2.31 -11.10
CA ALA A 320 19.92 1.74 -11.98
C ALA A 320 19.77 2.25 -13.43
N ILE A 321 18.55 2.26 -13.95
CA ILE A 321 18.23 2.82 -15.29
C ILE A 321 18.62 4.30 -15.34
N ARG A 322 18.25 5.07 -14.31
CA ARG A 322 18.60 6.49 -14.21
C ARG A 322 20.10 6.73 -14.27
N LEU A 323 20.90 5.93 -13.57
CA LEU A 323 22.36 6.11 -13.54
C LEU A 323 22.98 5.89 -14.92
N GLU A 324 22.49 4.92 -15.70
CA GLU A 324 22.95 4.71 -17.08
C GLU A 324 22.49 5.84 -18.02
N LEU A 325 21.25 6.32 -17.88
CA LEU A 325 20.76 7.46 -18.66
C LEU A 325 21.50 8.76 -18.32
N GLN A 326 21.92 8.94 -17.07
CA GLN A 326 22.74 10.09 -16.68
C GLN A 326 24.08 10.14 -17.41
N LYS A 327 24.69 8.99 -17.74
CA LYS A 327 25.90 8.93 -18.57
C LYS A 327 25.65 9.43 -20.00
N LYS A 328 24.41 9.31 -20.48
CA LYS A 328 23.96 9.84 -21.78
C LYS A 328 23.53 11.32 -21.69
N GLY A 329 23.56 11.93 -20.50
CA GLY A 329 23.26 13.35 -20.29
C GLY A 329 21.84 13.66 -19.82
N TRP A 330 21.09 12.64 -19.38
CA TRP A 330 19.81 12.84 -18.71
C TRP A 330 19.99 13.32 -17.26
N ARG A 331 18.95 13.92 -16.68
CA ARG A 331 18.91 14.34 -15.27
C ARG A 331 17.56 14.05 -14.62
N SER A 332 17.54 14.02 -13.29
CA SER A 332 16.30 13.95 -12.51
C SER A 332 15.92 15.36 -12.09
N ILE A 333 14.64 15.69 -12.10
CA ILE A 333 14.13 16.99 -11.66
C ILE A 333 13.73 16.89 -10.20
N GLY A 334 14.43 17.56 -9.28
CA GLY A 334 14.03 17.61 -7.86
C GLY A 334 14.71 16.60 -6.94
N TYR A 335 16.01 16.34 -7.14
CA TYR A 335 16.89 15.76 -6.13
C TYR A 335 18.05 16.70 -5.84
#